data_AF-A0A9P7FGR0-F1
#
_entry.id   AF-A0A9P7FGR0-F1
#
_cell.length_a   1.000
_cell.length_b   1.000
_cell.length_c   1.000
_cell.angle_alpha   90.00
_cell.angle_beta   90.00
_cell.angle_gamma   90.00
#
_symmetry.space_group_name_H-M   'P 1'
#
loop_
_entity.id
_entity.type
_entity.pdbx_description
1 polymer ?
#
loop_
_entity_poly.entity_id
_entity_poly.type
_entity_poly.pdbx_seq_one_letter_code
_entity_poly.pdbx_strand_id
1 'polypeptide(L)'
;MTQDTRSASEVGQRSLFYHGQAKDFVDLHEQVETSVNLLDSLESFLSTFQKDLSSVSGQISELQERSKDIDNRLKSRRRIEKPLSSLLSDLAIPPSLAVTILDTDVGEPWIATITDLERRLDILKVRSRVKAARDLGDVAEGLRIVAATKLRTFFLALLQPIRTSVTTNMQVMQTSIFVKYRALYVFLQRQAPNVASEVQKAYTSTARTYYETGFRRYVRSLGWIKTRTPEKPESIISGNGDNGGPYLDQDRLAYAKMDGPSVILAYMADDKTHEEPIEAILRSLFLVLMDNATAEYAFIAAFFRSESFAPPSAMETNSAIFSPTATLLSPDIGFDDRRSNAGSEIGTHVSRPFSGNGHEPRDVTARPGFMDKTERAPLDAIWKQILDPVLEYCKTFVTTVLEPMPPAVPLLTMIRLTEAVITEVQKRDCPPLENFLFTMRLQLWPAFQKIMSEHCDSLKKLAEGRITSYFSRATSTTDASVANICNRYVVMFNSFVILTDQEEETMIFSNLLRLQQELTKLIACHTENINDDVAKATKQSAMYEVLLQGLNKGTHLSTHPKSQKEIAYWAEKEEEARRRIVSIAQSRRIGKR
;
A
#
# COMPACT_ATOMS: atom_id res chain seq x y z
N MET A 1 19.62 151.98 60.22
CA MET A 1 21.07 152.30 60.34
C MET A 1 21.82 151.13 59.72
N THR A 2 22.10 151.12 58.41
CA THR A 2 23.33 151.61 57.70
C THR A 2 24.54 150.68 57.98
N GLN A 3 25.15 149.94 57.03
CA GLN A 3 26.04 150.41 55.94
C GLN A 3 26.42 149.30 54.91
N ASP A 4 26.50 149.71 53.64
CA ASP A 4 27.56 149.51 52.60
C ASP A 4 28.13 148.09 52.30
N THR A 5 28.04 147.46 51.12
CA THR A 5 28.45 147.75 49.70
C THR A 5 29.90 148.21 49.47
N ARG A 6 30.80 147.27 49.09
CA ARG A 6 31.93 147.41 48.11
C ARG A 6 32.93 146.22 48.20
N SER A 7 32.80 145.17 47.36
CA SER A 7 33.86 144.15 47.14
C SER A 7 33.52 143.10 46.04
N ALA A 8 33.24 143.53 44.80
CA ALA A 8 32.70 142.64 43.75
C ALA A 8 33.54 142.46 42.46
N SER A 9 34.80 142.92 42.37
CA SER A 9 35.47 143.02 41.04
C SER A 9 36.62 142.05 40.71
N GLU A 10 37.18 141.24 41.62
CA GLU A 10 38.38 140.39 41.30
C GLU A 10 38.11 138.88 41.13
N VAL A 11 36.95 138.36 41.53
CA VAL A 11 36.63 136.91 41.43
C VAL A 11 36.27 136.48 39.99
N GLY A 12 36.04 137.43 39.08
CA GLY A 12 35.50 137.17 37.74
C GLY A 12 36.46 136.56 36.71
N GLN A 13 37.79 136.61 36.90
CA GLN A 13 38.74 136.30 35.81
C GLN A 13 39.31 134.86 35.83
N ARG A 14 39.38 134.18 36.99
CA ARG A 14 39.83 132.78 37.09
C ARG A 14 38.75 131.75 36.75
N SER A 15 37.48 132.10 36.93
CA SER A 15 36.35 131.27 36.50
C SER A 15 36.31 131.10 34.98
N LEU A 16 36.77 132.10 34.20
CA LEU A 16 36.68 132.09 32.74
C LEU A 16 37.59 131.05 32.05
N PHE A 17 38.77 130.74 32.60
CA PHE A 17 39.70 129.77 31.97
C PHE A 17 39.22 128.32 32.14
N TYR A 18 38.78 127.95 33.35
CA TYR A 18 38.17 126.64 33.61
C TYR A 18 36.82 126.49 32.90
N HIS A 19 36.08 127.58 32.69
CA HIS A 19 34.83 127.57 31.93
C HIS A 19 35.05 127.26 30.43
N GLY A 20 36.20 127.63 29.86
CA GLY A 20 36.53 127.36 28.45
C GLY A 20 36.85 125.88 28.18
N GLN A 21 37.65 125.23 29.04
CA GLN A 21 38.04 123.81 28.87
C GLN A 21 37.03 122.82 29.47
N ALA A 22 36.15 123.26 30.37
CA ALA A 22 35.06 122.42 30.88
C ALA A 22 34.16 121.91 29.75
N LYS A 23 33.99 122.70 28.68
CA LYS A 23 33.15 122.30 27.54
C LYS A 23 33.70 121.08 26.81
N ASP A 24 35.01 121.03 26.54
CA ASP A 24 35.63 119.88 25.84
C ASP A 24 35.64 118.61 26.71
N PHE A 25 35.82 118.74 28.03
CA PHE A 25 35.71 117.60 28.96
C PHE A 25 34.28 117.11 29.13
N VAL A 26 33.28 118.00 29.07
CA VAL A 26 31.86 117.65 29.07
C VAL A 26 31.48 116.98 27.76
N ASP A 27 31.93 117.49 26.61
CA ASP A 27 31.68 116.89 25.29
C ASP A 27 32.35 115.50 25.17
N LEU A 28 33.56 115.32 25.72
CA LEU A 28 34.21 114.00 25.79
C LEU A 28 33.50 113.06 26.76
N HIS A 29 33.02 113.56 27.90
CA HIS A 29 32.22 112.76 28.83
C HIS A 29 30.90 112.32 28.19
N GLU A 30 30.24 113.21 27.44
CA GLU A 30 29.03 112.90 26.66
C GLU A 30 29.33 111.87 25.55
N GLN A 31 30.49 111.94 24.88
CA GLN A 31 30.92 110.92 23.92
C GLN A 31 31.24 109.57 24.57
N VAL A 32 31.88 109.56 25.74
CA VAL A 32 32.14 108.32 26.48
C VAL A 32 30.84 107.75 27.01
N GLU A 33 29.94 108.56 27.56
CA GLU A 33 28.64 108.17 28.05
C GLU A 33 27.76 107.61 26.92
N THR A 34 27.76 108.23 25.75
CA THR A 34 27.07 107.68 24.56
C THR A 34 27.68 106.36 24.09
N SER A 35 29.01 106.20 24.14
CA SER A 35 29.68 104.93 23.81
C SER A 35 29.37 103.82 24.82
N VAL A 36 29.30 104.15 26.11
CA VAL A 36 28.91 103.24 27.19
C VAL A 36 27.43 102.85 27.06
N ASN A 37 26.55 103.82 26.79
CA ASN A 37 25.13 103.54 26.51
C ASN A 37 24.94 102.65 25.28
N LEU A 38 25.77 102.81 24.24
CA LEU A 38 25.75 101.94 23.06
C LEU A 38 26.26 100.53 23.40
N LEU A 39 27.30 100.42 24.23
CA LEU A 39 27.79 99.15 24.76
C LEU A 39 26.74 98.46 25.65
N ASP A 40 26.04 99.19 26.51
CA ASP A 40 24.93 98.69 27.33
C ASP A 40 23.77 98.21 26.45
N SER A 41 23.47 98.94 25.36
CA SER A 41 22.50 98.50 24.36
C SER A 41 22.96 97.23 23.64
N LEU A 42 24.25 97.08 23.35
CA LEU A 42 24.82 95.91 22.70
C LEU A 42 24.84 94.71 23.66
N GLU A 43 25.15 94.94 24.93
CA GLU A 43 25.08 93.94 26.00
C GLU A 43 23.64 93.48 26.22
N SER A 44 22.68 94.40 26.27
CA SER A 44 21.25 94.08 26.38
C SER A 44 20.75 93.30 25.16
N PHE A 45 21.16 93.69 23.96
CA PHE A 45 20.81 92.97 22.73
C PHE A 45 21.43 91.58 22.70
N LEU A 46 22.71 91.43 23.05
CA LEU A 46 23.39 90.13 23.11
C LEU A 46 22.82 89.23 24.21
N SER A 47 22.47 89.79 25.37
CA SER A 47 21.81 89.06 26.46
C SER A 47 20.42 88.56 26.05
N THR A 48 19.64 89.39 25.36
CA THR A 48 18.34 89.02 24.80
C THR A 48 18.51 87.97 23.70
N PHE A 49 19.47 88.15 22.79
CA PHE A 49 19.76 87.19 21.73
C PHE A 49 20.24 85.85 22.29
N GLN A 50 21.10 85.83 23.31
CA GLN A 50 21.53 84.62 24.00
C GLN A 50 20.36 83.92 24.70
N LYS A 51 19.46 84.68 25.33
CA LYS A 51 18.26 84.13 25.96
C LYS A 51 17.31 83.51 24.92
N ASP A 52 17.12 84.17 23.78
CA ASP A 52 16.29 83.66 22.68
C ASP A 52 16.92 82.42 22.03
N LEU A 53 18.24 82.40 21.80
CA LEU A 53 18.95 81.24 21.25
C LEU A 53 18.91 80.05 22.23
N SER A 54 19.01 80.31 23.54
CA SER A 54 18.86 79.29 24.58
C SER A 54 17.43 78.75 24.64
N SER A 55 16.42 79.63 24.48
CA SER A 55 15.01 79.23 24.44
C SER A 55 14.70 78.39 23.19
N VAL A 56 15.15 78.84 22.01
CA VAL A 56 14.99 78.12 20.74
C VAL A 56 15.75 76.80 20.75
N SER A 57 16.99 76.77 21.25
CA SER A 57 17.76 75.53 21.44
C SER A 57 17.06 74.57 22.41
N GLY A 58 16.42 75.09 23.46
CA GLY A 58 15.57 74.32 24.37
C GLY A 58 14.37 73.71 23.66
N GLN A 59 13.63 74.51 22.88
CA GLN A 59 12.48 74.06 22.10
C GLN A 59 12.86 73.05 21.02
N ILE A 60 13.99 73.25 20.33
CA ILE A 60 14.53 72.31 19.34
C ILE A 60 14.92 70.99 20.03
N SER A 61 15.55 71.06 21.21
CA SER A 61 15.89 69.86 21.98
C SER A 61 14.64 69.10 22.44
N GLU A 62 13.63 69.81 22.94
CA GLU A 62 12.33 69.23 23.31
C GLU A 62 11.62 68.60 22.10
N LEU A 63 11.66 69.26 20.93
CA LEU A 63 11.10 68.72 19.69
C LEU A 63 11.86 67.48 19.21
N GLN A 64 13.19 67.48 19.32
CA GLN A 64 14.02 66.32 18.99
C GLN A 64 13.76 65.15 19.94
N GLU A 65 13.62 65.41 21.25
CA GLU A 65 13.25 64.40 22.24
C GLU A 65 11.87 63.81 21.94
N ARG A 66 10.86 64.66 21.66
CA ARG A 66 9.53 64.22 21.22
C ARG A 66 9.58 63.41 19.93
N SER A 67 10.38 63.84 18.95
CA SER A 67 10.55 63.10 17.70
C SER A 67 11.16 61.72 17.95
N LYS A 68 12.14 61.61 18.86
CA LYS A 68 12.74 60.33 19.27
C LYS A 68 11.75 59.44 20.01
N ASP A 69 10.95 59.99 20.91
CA ASP A 69 9.90 59.24 21.61
C ASP A 69 8.87 58.69 20.62
N ILE A 70 8.40 59.51 19.68
CA ILE A 70 7.47 59.09 18.62
C ILE A 70 8.09 58.01 17.74
N ASP A 71 9.35 58.15 17.33
CA ASP A 71 10.06 57.14 16.53
C ASP A 71 10.22 55.82 17.29
N ASN A 72 10.52 55.86 18.58
CA ASN A 72 10.59 54.68 19.43
C ASN A 72 9.22 53.99 19.58
N ARG A 73 8.14 54.77 19.75
CA ARG A 73 6.75 54.25 19.77
C ARG A 73 6.34 53.64 18.43
N LEU A 74 6.78 54.22 17.32
CA LEU A 74 6.51 53.69 15.98
C LEU A 74 7.24 52.36 15.78
N LYS A 75 8.53 52.30 16.15
CA LYS A 75 9.34 51.08 16.08
C LYS A 75 8.77 49.96 16.94
N SER A 76 8.31 50.26 18.16
CA SER A 76 7.70 49.25 19.03
C SER A 76 6.37 48.72 18.46
N ARG A 77 5.51 49.61 17.94
CA ARG A 77 4.24 49.22 17.29
C ARG A 77 4.46 48.39 16.04
N ARG A 78 5.40 48.78 15.16
CA ARG A 78 5.73 48.02 13.93
C ARG A 78 6.29 46.63 14.23
N ARG A 79 6.99 46.45 15.36
CA ARG A 79 7.45 45.13 15.81
C ARG A 79 6.30 44.23 16.25
N ILE A 80 5.25 44.78 16.85
CA ILE A 80 4.07 44.04 17.35
C ILE A 80 3.06 43.76 16.21
N GLU A 81 2.99 44.64 15.21
CA GLU A 81 2.06 44.54 14.08
C GLU A 81 2.16 43.21 13.33
N LYS A 82 3.38 42.75 13.02
CA LYS A 82 3.59 41.49 12.27
C LYS A 82 3.08 40.25 13.04
N PRO A 83 3.49 40.00 14.30
CA PRO A 83 2.92 38.90 15.10
C PRO A 83 1.41 39.00 15.30
N LEU A 84 0.86 40.21 15.53
CA LEU A 84 -0.57 40.40 15.73
C LEU A 84 -1.36 40.11 14.44
N SER A 85 -0.86 40.58 13.30
CA SER A 85 -1.46 40.32 11.99
C SER A 85 -1.48 38.82 11.68
N SER A 86 -0.37 38.12 11.93
CA SER A 86 -0.30 36.66 11.80
C SER A 86 -1.26 35.94 12.76
N LEU A 87 -1.36 36.39 14.01
CA LEU A 87 -2.29 35.82 14.98
C LEU A 87 -3.75 36.01 14.54
N LEU A 88 -4.10 37.19 14.01
CA LEU A 88 -5.44 37.49 13.51
C LEU A 88 -5.77 36.65 12.26
N SER A 89 -4.84 36.49 11.31
CA SER A 89 -5.08 35.65 10.13
C SER A 89 -5.25 34.17 10.48
N ASP A 90 -4.56 33.71 11.52
CA ASP A 90 -4.65 32.33 12.01
C ASP A 90 -5.98 32.06 12.75
N LEU A 91 -6.42 33.01 13.59
CA LEU A 91 -7.60 32.84 14.44
C LEU A 91 -8.91 33.18 13.70
N ALA A 92 -8.91 34.16 12.81
CA ALA A 92 -10.13 34.60 12.13
C ALA A 92 -10.70 33.49 11.25
N ILE A 93 -12.01 33.24 11.32
CA ILE A 93 -12.69 32.34 10.40
C ILE A 93 -13.22 33.18 9.24
N PRO A 94 -12.77 32.97 7.98
CA PRO A 94 -13.25 33.74 6.85
C PRO A 94 -14.77 33.56 6.66
N PRO A 95 -15.55 34.64 6.44
CA PRO A 95 -16.99 34.53 6.20
C PRO A 95 -17.33 33.64 5.00
N SER A 96 -16.49 33.64 3.96
CA SER A 96 -16.62 32.77 2.79
C SER A 96 -16.54 31.28 3.14
N LEU A 97 -15.70 30.91 4.11
CA LEU A 97 -15.59 29.54 4.61
C LEU A 97 -16.90 29.13 5.31
N ALA A 98 -17.42 29.99 6.19
CA ALA A 98 -18.66 29.74 6.90
C ALA A 98 -19.86 29.62 5.94
N VAL A 99 -20.00 30.54 4.98
CA VAL A 99 -21.06 30.51 3.96
C VAL A 99 -20.98 29.24 3.12
N THR A 100 -19.78 28.80 2.72
CA THR A 100 -19.62 27.55 1.97
C THR A 100 -20.15 26.36 2.79
N ILE A 101 -19.81 26.27 4.07
CA ILE A 101 -20.25 25.15 4.93
C ILE A 101 -21.76 25.20 5.22
N LEU A 102 -22.31 26.40 5.43
CA LEU A 102 -23.71 26.57 5.82
C LEU A 102 -24.66 26.47 4.62
N ASP A 103 -24.34 27.11 3.50
CA ASP A 103 -25.31 27.37 2.42
C ASP A 103 -25.12 26.49 1.19
N THR A 104 -24.00 25.78 1.07
CA THR A 104 -23.74 24.89 -0.09
C THR A 104 -23.85 23.40 0.26
N ASP A 105 -24.06 22.58 -0.76
CA ASP A 105 -23.99 21.12 -0.69
C ASP A 105 -22.54 20.63 -0.83
N VAL A 106 -22.26 19.46 -0.28
CA VAL A 106 -20.91 18.86 -0.29
C VAL A 106 -20.48 18.52 -1.72
N GLY A 107 -19.35 19.06 -2.13
CA GLY A 107 -18.76 18.85 -3.46
C GLY A 107 -17.24 19.01 -3.45
N GLU A 108 -16.62 19.19 -4.62
CA GLU A 108 -15.18 19.44 -4.72
C GLU A 108 -14.65 20.66 -3.91
N PRO A 109 -15.31 21.83 -3.88
CA PRO A 109 -14.78 22.98 -3.13
C PRO A 109 -14.73 22.75 -1.61
N TRP A 110 -15.49 21.77 -1.11
CA TRP A 110 -15.44 21.39 0.29
C TRP A 110 -14.11 20.78 0.69
N ILE A 111 -13.35 20.18 -0.24
CA ILE A 111 -12.05 19.56 0.09
C ILE A 111 -11.11 20.61 0.66
N ALA A 112 -10.87 21.71 -0.06
CA ALA A 112 -10.02 22.80 0.41
C ALA A 112 -10.61 23.53 1.62
N THR A 113 -11.93 23.72 1.63
CA THR A 113 -12.65 24.44 2.70
C THR A 113 -12.55 23.70 4.04
N ILE A 114 -12.73 22.37 4.03
CA ILE A 114 -12.64 21.53 5.23
C ILE A 114 -11.19 21.41 5.71
N THR A 115 -10.21 21.34 4.81
CA THR A 115 -8.80 21.39 5.20
C THR A 115 -8.43 22.71 5.91
N ASP A 116 -8.93 23.85 5.42
CA ASP A 116 -8.69 25.14 6.11
C ASP A 116 -9.45 25.21 7.45
N LEU A 117 -10.68 24.66 7.54
CA LEU A 117 -11.41 24.56 8.80
C LEU A 117 -10.66 23.70 9.83
N GLU A 118 -10.14 22.54 9.43
CA GLU A 118 -9.38 21.64 10.31
C GLU A 118 -8.15 22.35 10.89
N ARG A 119 -7.37 23.01 10.03
CA ARG A 119 -6.20 23.80 10.45
C ARG A 119 -6.58 24.84 11.49
N ARG A 120 -7.68 25.57 11.28
CA ARG A 120 -8.16 26.60 12.22
C ARG A 120 -8.67 26.00 13.52
N LEU A 121 -9.39 24.87 13.48
CA LEU A 121 -9.83 24.15 14.67
C LEU A 121 -8.64 23.74 15.56
N ASP A 122 -7.57 23.23 14.95
CA ASP A 122 -6.38 22.81 15.70
C ASP A 122 -5.63 24.00 16.29
N ILE A 123 -5.50 25.11 15.55
CA ILE A 123 -4.93 26.36 16.07
C ILE A 123 -5.75 26.91 17.24
N LEU A 124 -7.09 26.92 17.13
CA LEU A 124 -7.98 27.40 18.19
C LEU A 124 -7.86 26.55 19.46
N LYS A 125 -7.74 25.22 19.33
CA LYS A 125 -7.49 24.31 20.47
C LYS A 125 -6.16 24.62 21.17
N VAL A 126 -5.08 24.79 20.40
CA VAL A 126 -3.74 25.11 20.93
C VAL A 126 -3.73 26.49 21.61
N ARG A 127 -4.44 27.47 21.06
CA ARG A 127 -4.45 28.86 21.54
C ARG A 127 -5.63 29.19 22.47
N SER A 128 -6.22 28.19 23.14
CA SER A 128 -7.39 28.33 24.03
C SER A 128 -7.25 29.34 25.18
N ARG A 129 -6.03 29.77 25.52
CA ARG A 129 -5.77 30.83 26.52
C ARG A 129 -6.12 32.23 26.02
N VAL A 130 -6.18 32.45 24.70
CA VAL A 130 -6.50 33.75 24.10
C VAL A 130 -8.01 33.99 24.16
N LYS A 131 -8.45 35.15 24.64
CA LYS A 131 -9.90 35.48 24.72
C LYS A 131 -10.60 35.34 23.37
N ALA A 132 -10.03 35.92 22.30
CA ALA A 132 -10.59 35.81 20.95
C ALA A 132 -10.71 34.35 20.46
N ALA A 133 -9.79 33.45 20.85
CA ALA A 133 -9.87 32.04 20.50
C ALA A 133 -11.01 31.32 21.24
N ARG A 134 -11.31 31.73 22.49
CA ARG A 134 -12.47 31.22 23.25
C ARG A 134 -13.78 31.74 22.67
N ASP A 135 -13.85 33.03 22.37
CA ASP A 135 -15.05 33.65 21.79
C ASP A 135 -15.39 33.05 20.41
N LEU A 136 -14.38 32.64 19.63
CA LEU A 136 -14.56 31.92 18.36
C LEU A 136 -14.77 30.41 18.53
N GLY A 137 -14.54 29.85 19.72
CA GLY A 137 -14.61 28.41 19.98
C GLY A 137 -15.98 27.84 19.69
N ASP A 138 -17.04 28.49 20.18
CA ASP A 138 -18.42 28.04 19.99
C ASP A 138 -18.85 28.10 18.51
N VAL A 139 -18.39 29.13 17.77
CA VAL A 139 -18.65 29.28 16.34
C VAL A 139 -17.93 28.19 15.54
N ALA A 140 -16.66 27.96 15.84
CA ALA A 140 -15.86 26.93 15.18
C ALA A 140 -16.43 25.53 15.44
N GLU A 141 -16.88 25.27 16.67
CA GLU A 141 -17.54 24.03 17.05
C GLU A 141 -18.89 23.86 16.35
N GLY A 142 -19.68 24.92 16.23
CA GLY A 142 -20.91 24.93 15.43
C GLY A 142 -20.64 24.56 13.96
N LEU A 143 -19.62 25.18 13.34
CA LEU A 143 -19.21 24.85 11.98
C LEU A 143 -18.72 23.40 11.85
N ARG A 144 -17.98 22.88 12.84
CA ARG A 144 -17.54 21.49 12.90
C ARG A 144 -18.74 20.53 12.91
N ILE A 145 -19.76 20.81 13.73
CA ILE A 145 -20.97 19.99 13.83
C ILE A 145 -21.75 19.99 12.51
N VAL A 146 -21.96 21.17 11.91
CA VAL A 146 -22.67 21.28 10.63
C VAL A 146 -21.91 20.56 9.53
N ALA A 147 -20.60 20.78 9.42
CA ALA A 147 -19.74 20.10 8.46
C ALA A 147 -19.82 18.57 8.64
N ALA A 148 -19.65 18.07 9.87
CA ALA A 148 -19.74 16.63 10.14
C ALA A 148 -21.10 16.04 9.76
N THR A 149 -22.19 16.76 10.04
CA THR A 149 -23.56 16.33 9.69
C THR A 149 -23.77 16.26 8.19
N LYS A 150 -23.33 17.27 7.43
CA LYS A 150 -23.43 17.29 5.97
C LYS A 150 -22.54 16.22 5.32
N LEU A 151 -21.29 16.07 5.78
CA LEU A 151 -20.37 15.04 5.30
C LEU A 151 -20.92 13.63 5.53
N ARG A 152 -21.56 13.38 6.69
CA ARG A 152 -22.25 12.11 6.96
C ARG A 152 -23.30 11.82 5.91
N THR A 153 -24.20 12.76 5.66
CA THR A 153 -25.28 12.62 4.68
C THR A 153 -24.71 12.38 3.27
N PHE A 154 -23.67 13.13 2.91
CA PHE A 154 -22.96 12.97 1.63
C PHE A 154 -22.40 11.55 1.45
N PHE A 155 -21.59 11.05 2.40
CA PHE A 155 -21.02 9.71 2.28
C PHE A 155 -22.08 8.60 2.29
N LEU A 156 -23.16 8.75 3.06
CA LEU A 156 -24.28 7.82 3.03
C LEU A 156 -25.02 7.83 1.69
N ALA A 157 -25.16 8.99 1.06
CA ALA A 157 -25.75 9.11 -0.28
C ALA A 157 -24.88 8.43 -1.35
N LEU A 158 -23.54 8.51 -1.24
CA LEU A 158 -22.63 7.81 -2.15
C LEU A 158 -22.77 6.27 -2.09
N LEU A 159 -23.23 5.73 -0.96
CA LEU A 159 -23.48 4.29 -0.80
C LEU A 159 -24.81 3.84 -1.41
N GLN A 160 -25.75 4.75 -1.65
CA GLN A 160 -27.11 4.41 -2.07
C GLN A 160 -27.19 3.65 -3.41
N PRO A 161 -26.42 4.01 -4.46
CA PRO A 161 -26.40 3.24 -5.71
C PRO A 161 -25.93 1.80 -5.53
N ILE A 162 -24.96 1.57 -4.64
CA ILE A 162 -24.41 0.23 -4.34
C ILE A 162 -25.43 -0.60 -3.57
N ARG A 163 -26.21 0.02 -2.67
CA ARG A 163 -27.29 -0.66 -1.93
C ARG A 163 -28.46 -1.05 -2.82
N THR A 164 -28.77 -0.22 -3.81
CA THR A 164 -29.99 -0.39 -4.61
C THR A 164 -29.79 -1.37 -5.76
N SER A 165 -28.59 -1.36 -6.38
CA SER A 165 -28.30 -2.25 -7.50
C SER A 165 -26.97 -2.97 -7.32
N VAL A 166 -27.01 -4.30 -7.48
CA VAL A 166 -25.84 -5.19 -7.53
C VAL A 166 -25.07 -5.04 -8.86
N THR A 167 -25.64 -4.37 -9.86
CA THR A 167 -24.97 -4.09 -11.14
C THR A 167 -24.07 -2.86 -11.08
N THR A 168 -24.14 -2.07 -10.00
CA THR A 168 -23.28 -0.92 -9.80
C THR A 168 -21.84 -1.41 -9.64
N ASN A 169 -20.92 -0.92 -10.46
CA ASN A 169 -19.51 -1.31 -10.37
C ASN A 169 -18.88 -0.70 -9.10
N MET A 170 -18.73 -1.53 -8.07
CA MET A 170 -18.13 -1.15 -6.79
C MET A 170 -16.71 -0.56 -6.94
N GLN A 171 -15.87 -1.16 -7.78
CA GLN A 171 -14.49 -0.72 -7.98
C GLN A 171 -14.43 0.69 -8.58
N VAL A 172 -15.31 1.01 -9.53
CA VAL A 172 -15.39 2.36 -10.11
C VAL A 172 -15.86 3.38 -9.05
N MET A 173 -16.88 3.03 -8.26
CA MET A 173 -17.33 3.89 -7.16
C MET A 173 -16.20 4.16 -6.16
N GLN A 174 -15.46 3.12 -5.76
CA GLN A 174 -14.33 3.21 -4.84
C GLN A 174 -13.21 4.08 -5.37
N THR A 175 -12.69 3.76 -6.56
CA THR A 175 -11.50 4.38 -7.14
C THR A 175 -11.77 5.80 -7.66
N SER A 176 -12.90 6.02 -8.32
CA SER A 176 -13.17 7.29 -9.01
C SER A 176 -13.92 8.30 -8.14
N ILE A 177 -14.71 7.84 -7.16
CA ILE A 177 -15.57 8.72 -6.36
C ILE A 177 -15.08 8.76 -4.90
N PHE A 178 -15.02 7.64 -4.19
CA PHE A 178 -14.68 7.64 -2.76
C PHE A 178 -13.27 8.18 -2.50
N VAL A 179 -12.27 7.69 -3.23
CA VAL A 179 -10.86 8.11 -3.04
C VAL A 179 -10.69 9.63 -3.22
N LYS A 180 -11.41 10.24 -4.17
CA LYS A 180 -11.39 11.70 -4.40
C LYS A 180 -11.77 12.51 -3.16
N TYR A 181 -12.72 12.01 -2.38
CA TYR A 181 -13.21 12.67 -1.16
C TYR A 181 -12.55 12.15 0.12
N ARG A 182 -11.43 11.40 0.03
CA ARG A 182 -10.69 10.86 1.19
C ARG A 182 -10.38 11.94 2.23
N ALA A 183 -9.94 13.12 1.82
CA ALA A 183 -9.59 14.21 2.74
C ALA A 183 -10.76 14.60 3.67
N LEU A 184 -12.01 14.55 3.17
CA LEU A 184 -13.21 14.81 3.95
C LEU A 184 -13.46 13.73 5.01
N TYR A 185 -13.15 12.47 4.70
CA TYR A 185 -13.25 11.37 5.66
C TYR A 185 -12.15 11.45 6.72
N VAL A 186 -10.92 11.82 6.36
CA VAL A 186 -9.83 12.05 7.32
C VAL A 186 -10.18 13.15 8.33
N PHE A 187 -10.79 14.24 7.86
CA PHE A 187 -11.35 15.27 8.74
C PHE A 187 -12.36 14.68 9.74
N LEU A 188 -13.29 13.83 9.28
CA LEU A 188 -14.23 13.16 10.17
C LEU A 188 -13.52 12.27 11.19
N GLN A 189 -12.49 11.51 10.78
CA GLN A 189 -11.75 10.64 11.71
C GLN A 189 -11.11 11.44 12.86
N ARG A 190 -10.60 12.63 12.57
CA ARG A 190 -9.88 13.47 13.55
C ARG A 190 -10.79 14.36 14.38
N GLN A 191 -11.78 15.00 13.74
CA GLN A 191 -12.62 16.02 14.36
C GLN A 191 -14.00 15.48 14.78
N ALA A 192 -14.45 14.34 14.27
CA ALA A 192 -15.77 13.76 14.56
C ALA A 192 -15.76 12.20 14.51
N PRO A 193 -14.98 11.51 15.38
CA PRO A 193 -14.72 10.07 15.26
C PRO A 193 -16.00 9.21 15.33
N ASN A 194 -17.03 9.65 16.06
CA ASN A 194 -18.33 8.97 16.10
C ASN A 194 -18.99 8.93 14.71
N VAL A 195 -18.98 10.05 13.99
CA VAL A 195 -19.54 10.17 12.65
C VAL A 195 -18.70 9.36 11.65
N ALA A 196 -17.38 9.40 11.77
CA ALA A 196 -16.49 8.56 10.95
C ALA A 196 -16.79 7.06 11.14
N SER A 197 -16.98 6.61 12.38
CA SER A 197 -17.34 5.22 12.69
C SER A 197 -18.68 4.83 12.08
N GLU A 198 -19.68 5.73 12.09
CA GLU A 198 -20.96 5.49 11.41
C GLU A 198 -20.81 5.33 9.90
N VAL A 199 -20.03 6.20 9.25
CA VAL A 199 -19.75 6.11 7.81
C VAL A 199 -19.01 4.82 7.47
N GLN A 200 -17.99 4.46 8.26
CA GLN A 200 -17.25 3.21 8.08
C GLN A 200 -18.16 1.99 8.24
N LYS A 201 -18.95 1.91 9.32
CA LYS A 201 -19.90 0.80 9.53
C LYS A 201 -20.93 0.72 8.40
N ALA A 202 -21.45 1.85 7.94
CA ALA A 202 -22.38 1.92 6.83
C ALA A 202 -21.76 1.41 5.52
N TYR A 203 -20.51 1.78 5.24
CA TYR A 203 -19.74 1.26 4.13
C TYR A 203 -19.56 -0.26 4.26
N THR A 204 -19.03 -0.73 5.40
CA THR A 204 -18.75 -2.15 5.67
C THR A 204 -20.01 -3.00 5.50
N SER A 205 -21.15 -2.57 6.04
CA SER A 205 -22.42 -3.28 5.86
C SER A 205 -22.87 -3.30 4.39
N THR A 206 -22.68 -2.20 3.66
CA THR A 206 -23.08 -2.10 2.25
C THR A 206 -22.20 -2.98 1.37
N ALA A 207 -20.89 -2.90 1.53
CA ALA A 207 -19.92 -3.71 0.82
C ALA A 207 -20.13 -5.20 1.11
N ARG A 208 -20.36 -5.57 2.37
CA ARG A 208 -20.69 -6.95 2.76
C ARG A 208 -21.89 -7.45 1.98
N THR A 209 -23.02 -6.75 2.01
CA THR A 209 -24.24 -7.17 1.30
C THR A 209 -24.03 -7.25 -0.20
N TYR A 210 -23.27 -6.30 -0.78
CA TYR A 210 -22.92 -6.28 -2.20
C TYR A 210 -22.16 -7.56 -2.61
N TYR A 211 -21.02 -7.84 -1.96
CA TYR A 211 -20.21 -9.00 -2.30
C TYR A 211 -20.92 -10.31 -1.95
N GLU A 212 -21.59 -10.38 -0.81
CA GLU A 212 -22.33 -11.57 -0.40
C GLU A 212 -23.40 -11.93 -1.45
N THR A 213 -24.17 -10.95 -1.92
CA THR A 213 -25.21 -11.17 -2.91
C THR A 213 -24.63 -11.58 -4.27
N GLY A 214 -23.57 -10.91 -4.71
CA GLY A 214 -22.87 -11.23 -5.96
C GLY A 214 -22.27 -12.64 -5.96
N PHE A 215 -21.47 -12.97 -4.95
CA PHE A 215 -20.82 -14.28 -4.84
C PHE A 215 -21.82 -15.40 -4.62
N ARG A 216 -22.88 -15.21 -3.82
CA ARG A 216 -23.92 -16.24 -3.66
C ARG A 216 -24.59 -16.58 -4.99
N ARG A 217 -24.88 -15.58 -5.83
CA ARG A 217 -25.45 -15.80 -7.18
C ARG A 217 -24.43 -16.47 -8.10
N TYR A 218 -23.18 -16.03 -8.06
CA TYR A 218 -22.11 -16.56 -8.91
C TYR A 218 -21.78 -18.02 -8.58
N VAL A 219 -21.56 -18.34 -7.30
CA VAL A 219 -21.31 -19.71 -6.81
C VAL A 219 -22.48 -20.64 -7.16
N ARG A 220 -23.72 -20.18 -7.07
CA ARG A 220 -24.89 -20.95 -7.51
C ARG A 220 -24.86 -21.24 -9.01
N SER A 221 -24.44 -20.27 -9.81
CA SER A 221 -24.31 -20.40 -11.27
C SER A 221 -23.24 -21.42 -11.65
N LEU A 222 -22.08 -21.34 -10.99
CA LEU A 222 -21.02 -22.35 -11.10
C LEU A 222 -21.48 -23.74 -10.66
N GLY A 223 -22.31 -23.82 -9.61
CA GLY A 223 -22.93 -25.06 -9.16
C GLY A 223 -23.82 -25.72 -10.20
N TRP A 224 -24.58 -24.94 -10.97
CA TRP A 224 -25.38 -25.48 -12.08
C TRP A 224 -24.51 -26.04 -13.19
N ILE A 225 -23.44 -25.35 -13.57
CA ILE A 225 -22.50 -25.83 -14.60
C ILE A 225 -21.83 -27.13 -14.12
N LYS A 226 -21.38 -27.18 -12.87
CA LYS A 226 -20.80 -28.38 -12.25
C LYS A 226 -21.72 -29.61 -12.37
N THR A 227 -23.03 -29.44 -12.20
CA THR A 227 -23.97 -30.57 -12.27
C THR A 227 -24.14 -31.17 -13.67
N ARG A 228 -23.71 -30.45 -14.72
CA ARG A 228 -23.84 -30.89 -16.13
C ARG A 228 -22.68 -31.79 -16.55
N THR A 229 -21.49 -31.56 -15.98
CA THR A 229 -20.27 -32.32 -16.26
C THR A 229 -19.88 -33.19 -15.05
N PRO A 230 -20.63 -34.26 -14.70
CA PRO A 230 -20.24 -35.12 -13.60
C PRO A 230 -18.98 -35.91 -13.98
N GLU A 231 -17.82 -35.46 -13.52
CA GLU A 231 -16.59 -36.24 -13.64
C GLU A 231 -16.71 -37.48 -12.76
N LYS A 232 -16.75 -38.65 -13.41
CA LYS A 232 -16.75 -39.93 -12.71
C LYS A 232 -15.36 -40.14 -12.08
N PRO A 233 -15.27 -40.67 -10.84
CA PRO A 233 -13.99 -41.01 -10.25
C PRO A 233 -13.32 -42.08 -11.12
N GLU A 234 -12.31 -41.66 -11.89
CA GLU A 234 -11.58 -42.57 -12.76
C GLU A 234 -10.56 -43.37 -11.94
N SER A 235 -10.87 -44.63 -11.66
CA SER A 235 -9.81 -45.58 -11.27
C SER A 235 -8.92 -45.85 -12.48
N ILE A 236 -7.62 -46.01 -12.27
CA ILE A 236 -6.64 -46.34 -13.31
C ILE A 236 -6.99 -47.63 -14.09
N ILE A 237 -7.86 -48.48 -13.52
CA ILE A 237 -8.33 -49.76 -14.08
C ILE A 237 -9.65 -49.64 -14.86
N SER A 238 -10.44 -48.60 -14.63
CA SER A 238 -11.76 -48.46 -15.26
C SER A 238 -11.63 -48.04 -16.72
N GLY A 239 -11.64 -48.98 -17.66
CA GLY A 239 -11.41 -48.66 -19.08
C GLY A 239 -11.95 -49.66 -20.11
N ASN A 240 -12.93 -50.50 -19.76
CA ASN A 240 -13.44 -51.50 -20.70
C ASN A 240 -14.52 -51.00 -21.67
N GLY A 241 -14.86 -49.69 -21.72
CA GLY A 241 -16.06 -49.25 -22.45
C GLY A 241 -16.15 -47.82 -22.97
N ASP A 242 -15.11 -47.00 -22.95
CA ASP A 242 -15.15 -45.67 -23.60
C ASP A 242 -14.31 -45.67 -24.87
N ASN A 243 -14.93 -45.35 -26.00
CA ASN A 243 -14.35 -45.46 -27.35
C ASN A 243 -13.26 -44.41 -27.67
N GLY A 244 -12.80 -43.65 -26.67
CA GLY A 244 -11.65 -42.76 -26.77
C GLY A 244 -10.51 -43.30 -25.92
N GLY A 245 -9.35 -43.56 -26.53
CA GLY A 245 -8.14 -43.85 -25.76
C GLY A 245 -7.80 -42.68 -24.82
N PRO A 246 -7.10 -42.91 -23.70
CA PRO A 246 -6.69 -41.84 -22.79
C PRO A 246 -5.81 -40.84 -23.57
N TYR A 247 -6.30 -39.62 -23.74
CA TYR A 247 -5.63 -38.54 -24.46
C TYR A 247 -5.17 -37.47 -23.47
N LEU A 248 -3.99 -36.91 -23.70
CA LEU A 248 -3.47 -35.79 -22.92
C LEU A 248 -4.16 -34.51 -23.39
N ASP A 249 -5.13 -34.03 -22.63
CA ASP A 249 -5.81 -32.78 -22.92
C ASP A 249 -4.98 -31.59 -22.41
N GLN A 250 -4.12 -31.06 -23.29
CA GLN A 250 -3.23 -29.95 -22.96
C GLN A 250 -3.99 -28.63 -22.70
N ASP A 251 -5.18 -28.47 -23.28
CA ASP A 251 -6.02 -27.29 -23.08
C ASP A 251 -6.57 -27.26 -21.64
N ARG A 252 -6.90 -28.43 -21.09
CA ARG A 252 -7.29 -28.55 -19.67
C ARG A 252 -6.15 -28.25 -18.71
N LEU A 253 -4.92 -28.63 -19.04
CA LEU A 253 -3.76 -28.32 -18.19
C LEU A 253 -3.47 -26.81 -18.12
N ALA A 254 -3.90 -26.03 -19.13
CA ALA A 254 -3.73 -24.59 -19.15
C ALA A 254 -4.50 -23.89 -18.00
N TYR A 255 -5.54 -24.52 -17.43
CA TYR A 255 -6.28 -23.97 -16.28
C TYR A 255 -5.41 -23.79 -15.02
N ALA A 256 -4.25 -24.45 -14.92
CA ALA A 256 -3.29 -24.29 -13.83
C ALA A 256 -2.56 -22.93 -13.82
N LYS A 257 -2.43 -22.26 -14.98
CA LYS A 257 -1.59 -21.05 -15.13
C LYS A 257 -2.40 -19.78 -14.98
N MET A 258 -1.84 -18.69 -14.45
CA MET A 258 -2.56 -17.41 -14.37
C MET A 258 -2.99 -16.90 -15.75
N ASP A 259 -2.14 -17.01 -16.77
CA ASP A 259 -2.42 -16.63 -18.17
C ASP A 259 -3.19 -17.70 -18.98
N GLY A 260 -3.87 -18.62 -18.29
CA GLY A 260 -4.71 -19.65 -18.89
C GLY A 260 -6.08 -19.14 -19.38
N PRO A 261 -7.02 -20.06 -19.65
CA PRO A 261 -8.34 -19.72 -20.18
C PRO A 261 -9.13 -18.76 -19.27
N SER A 262 -10.07 -18.03 -19.87
CA SER A 262 -10.85 -16.99 -19.18
C SER A 262 -11.82 -17.55 -18.13
N VAL A 263 -12.24 -16.67 -17.22
CA VAL A 263 -13.25 -16.95 -16.19
C VAL A 263 -14.62 -17.20 -16.82
N ILE A 264 -15.34 -18.18 -16.29
CA ILE A 264 -16.74 -18.47 -16.62
C ILE A 264 -17.63 -17.32 -16.12
N LEU A 265 -18.41 -16.72 -17.01
CA LEU A 265 -19.31 -15.64 -16.65
C LEU A 265 -20.66 -16.18 -16.17
N ALA A 266 -21.28 -15.51 -15.20
CA ALA A 266 -22.50 -16.00 -14.55
C ALA A 266 -23.65 -16.29 -15.53
N TYR A 267 -23.80 -15.50 -16.60
CA TYR A 267 -24.85 -15.70 -17.62
C TYR A 267 -24.63 -16.96 -18.47
N MET A 268 -23.39 -17.49 -18.55
CA MET A 268 -23.11 -18.72 -19.30
C MET A 268 -23.81 -19.92 -18.66
N ALA A 269 -24.15 -19.83 -17.37
CA ALA A 269 -24.97 -20.84 -16.71
C ALA A 269 -26.43 -20.85 -17.19
N ASP A 270 -26.93 -19.81 -17.86
CA ASP A 270 -28.29 -19.79 -18.40
C ASP A 270 -28.40 -20.66 -19.66
N ASP A 271 -27.32 -20.83 -20.42
CA ASP A 271 -27.24 -21.79 -21.52
C ASP A 271 -27.11 -23.21 -20.94
N LYS A 272 -28.10 -24.07 -21.21
CA LYS A 272 -28.13 -25.46 -20.72
C LYS A 272 -27.11 -26.36 -21.40
N THR A 273 -26.62 -25.96 -22.57
CA THR A 273 -25.64 -26.74 -23.36
C THR A 273 -24.20 -26.43 -22.97
N HIS A 274 -23.99 -25.36 -22.19
CA HIS A 274 -22.67 -24.98 -21.72
C HIS A 274 -22.21 -25.92 -20.60
N GLU A 275 -21.12 -26.62 -20.88
CA GLU A 275 -20.43 -27.57 -20.02
C GLU A 275 -18.97 -27.14 -19.89
N GLU A 276 -18.46 -27.16 -18.67
CA GLU A 276 -17.06 -26.84 -18.37
C GLU A 276 -16.49 -27.88 -17.41
N PRO A 277 -15.18 -28.15 -17.46
CA PRO A 277 -14.52 -29.08 -16.56
C PRO A 277 -14.35 -28.46 -15.16
N ILE A 278 -14.13 -29.29 -14.16
CA ILE A 278 -14.12 -28.86 -12.75
C ILE A 278 -13.00 -27.86 -12.42
N GLU A 279 -11.88 -27.92 -13.14
CA GLU A 279 -10.73 -27.01 -12.97
C GLU A 279 -11.08 -25.62 -13.45
N ALA A 280 -11.84 -25.50 -14.54
CA ALA A 280 -12.34 -24.23 -15.06
C ALA A 280 -13.29 -23.57 -14.05
N ILE A 281 -14.13 -24.39 -13.39
CA ILE A 281 -15.05 -23.93 -12.36
C ILE A 281 -14.29 -23.40 -11.13
N LEU A 282 -13.31 -24.16 -10.60
CA LEU A 282 -12.51 -23.70 -9.47
C LEU A 282 -11.68 -22.46 -9.82
N ARG A 283 -11.06 -22.44 -11.00
CA ARG A 283 -10.34 -21.28 -11.54
C ARG A 283 -11.21 -20.04 -11.55
N SER A 284 -12.40 -20.17 -12.09
CA SER A 284 -13.34 -19.06 -12.22
C SER A 284 -13.77 -18.53 -10.85
N LEU A 285 -13.92 -19.41 -9.85
CA LEU A 285 -14.17 -18.98 -8.47
C LEU A 285 -12.98 -18.22 -7.88
N PHE A 286 -11.77 -18.77 -7.96
CA PHE A 286 -10.59 -18.22 -7.30
C PHE A 286 -10.09 -16.93 -7.95
N LEU A 287 -10.15 -16.79 -9.28
CA LEU A 287 -9.76 -15.55 -9.95
C LEU A 287 -10.73 -14.41 -9.63
N VAL A 288 -12.05 -14.67 -9.68
CA VAL A 288 -13.06 -13.66 -9.31
C VAL A 288 -12.94 -13.28 -7.85
N LEU A 289 -12.71 -14.25 -6.96
CA LEU A 289 -12.44 -13.99 -5.55
C LEU A 289 -11.20 -13.12 -5.38
N MET A 290 -10.08 -13.49 -6.01
CA MET A 290 -8.82 -12.78 -5.94
C MET A 290 -8.96 -11.31 -6.37
N ASP A 291 -9.52 -11.05 -7.55
CA ASP A 291 -9.61 -9.69 -8.08
C ASP A 291 -10.50 -8.79 -7.22
N ASN A 292 -11.67 -9.28 -6.79
CA ASN A 292 -12.57 -8.49 -5.95
C ASN A 292 -11.99 -8.28 -4.55
N ALA A 293 -11.42 -9.34 -3.95
CA ALA A 293 -10.96 -9.29 -2.58
C ALA A 293 -9.67 -8.49 -2.41
N THR A 294 -8.76 -8.54 -3.39
CA THR A 294 -7.55 -7.72 -3.40
C THR A 294 -7.85 -6.25 -3.71
N ALA A 295 -8.79 -5.97 -4.63
CA ALA A 295 -9.24 -4.60 -4.89
C ALA A 295 -9.91 -3.98 -3.65
N GLU A 296 -10.76 -4.74 -2.95
CA GLU A 296 -11.39 -4.30 -1.71
C GLU A 296 -10.36 -4.00 -0.62
N TYR A 297 -9.35 -4.86 -0.46
CA TYR A 297 -8.26 -4.63 0.51
C TYR A 297 -7.47 -3.36 0.18
N ALA A 298 -7.11 -3.18 -1.09
CA ALA A 298 -6.41 -1.99 -1.55
C ALA A 298 -7.24 -0.72 -1.28
N PHE A 299 -8.56 -0.75 -1.55
CA PHE A 299 -9.44 0.37 -1.22
C PHE A 299 -9.51 0.64 0.27
N ILE A 300 -9.71 -0.39 1.11
CA ILE A 300 -9.77 -0.22 2.57
C ILE A 300 -8.48 0.39 3.10
N ALA A 301 -7.33 -0.11 2.65
CA ALA A 301 -6.02 0.41 3.00
C ALA A 301 -5.80 1.84 2.50
N ALA A 302 -6.37 2.20 1.34
CA ALA A 302 -6.25 3.54 0.78
C ALA A 302 -7.24 4.54 1.37
N PHE A 303 -8.42 4.13 1.86
CA PHE A 303 -9.48 5.03 2.32
C PHE A 303 -9.64 5.07 3.85
N PHE A 304 -9.53 3.93 4.54
CA PHE A 304 -9.75 3.86 5.99
C PHE A 304 -8.47 3.95 6.83
N ARG A 305 -7.28 3.98 6.21
CA ARG A 305 -6.02 4.17 6.93
C ARG A 305 -6.03 5.50 7.70
N SER A 306 -5.82 5.39 9.01
CA SER A 306 -5.64 6.52 9.92
C SER A 306 -4.30 7.20 9.63
N GLU A 307 -4.33 8.49 9.32
CA GLU A 307 -3.13 9.26 9.06
C GLU A 307 -2.71 9.99 10.35
N SER A 308 -1.54 9.64 10.88
CA SER A 308 -0.88 10.43 11.93
C SER A 308 -0.60 11.84 11.39
N PHE A 309 -0.81 12.86 12.22
CA PHE A 309 -0.58 14.25 11.84
C PHE A 309 0.92 14.49 11.61
N ALA A 310 1.39 14.29 10.38
CA ALA A 310 2.60 14.98 9.95
C ALA A 310 2.20 16.45 9.72
N PRO A 311 2.78 17.43 10.45
CA PRO A 311 2.58 18.82 10.10
C PRO A 311 2.97 19.01 8.63
N PRO A 312 2.22 19.81 7.84
CA PRO A 312 2.54 20.00 6.44
C PRO A 312 4.00 20.46 6.34
N SER A 313 4.83 19.64 5.68
CA SER A 313 6.15 20.08 5.25
C SER A 313 5.94 21.41 4.54
N ALA A 314 6.60 22.45 5.05
CA ALA A 314 6.56 23.78 4.49
C ALA A 314 6.63 23.68 2.96
N MET A 315 5.74 24.41 2.29
CA MET A 315 5.84 24.70 0.86
C MET A 315 7.31 24.88 0.50
N GLU A 316 7.81 24.07 -0.44
CA GLU A 316 9.05 24.33 -1.14
C GLU A 316 8.88 25.65 -1.90
N THR A 317 9.08 26.76 -1.21
CA THR A 317 9.40 28.03 -1.84
C THR A 317 10.86 27.96 -2.23
N ASN A 318 11.08 27.74 -3.52
CA ASN A 318 12.33 28.05 -4.19
C ASN A 318 12.73 29.51 -3.88
N SER A 319 13.63 29.68 -2.92
CA SER A 319 14.46 30.88 -2.81
C SER A 319 15.83 30.49 -2.29
N ALA A 320 16.69 30.27 -3.27
CA ALA A 320 18.14 30.18 -3.19
C ALA A 320 18.79 31.28 -2.31
N ILE A 321 19.78 30.83 -1.54
CA ILE A 321 21.04 31.51 -1.15
C ILE A 321 21.00 32.48 0.06
N PHE A 322 22.00 32.27 0.93
CA PHE A 322 22.47 33.05 2.10
C PHE A 322 21.92 32.68 3.48
N SER A 323 22.58 31.71 4.11
CA SER A 323 22.79 31.70 5.56
C SER A 323 24.13 32.37 5.88
N PRO A 324 24.19 33.42 6.71
CA PRO A 324 25.37 33.69 7.50
C PRO A 324 25.21 33.06 8.89
N THR A 325 26.20 32.26 9.24
CA THR A 325 26.43 31.64 10.54
C THR A 325 26.43 32.71 11.63
N ALA A 326 25.47 32.66 12.56
CA ALA A 326 25.51 33.43 13.79
C ALA A 326 26.26 32.60 14.85
N THR A 327 27.54 32.92 15.03
CA THR A 327 28.36 32.54 16.18
C THR A 327 27.77 33.18 17.44
N LEU A 328 27.32 32.35 18.37
CA LEU A 328 27.01 32.76 19.73
C LEU A 328 28.31 32.89 20.53
N LEU A 329 28.54 34.10 21.03
CA LEU A 329 29.57 34.46 22.00
C LEU A 329 29.24 33.88 23.39
N SER A 330 30.23 33.31 24.07
CA SER A 330 30.43 33.41 25.53
C SER A 330 31.89 33.06 25.88
N PRO A 331 32.47 33.69 26.93
CA PRO A 331 33.92 33.88 27.03
C PRO A 331 34.63 32.95 28.04
N ASP A 332 35.92 32.74 27.73
CA ASP A 332 37.14 32.29 28.43
C ASP A 332 37.17 31.66 29.84
N ILE A 333 38.27 30.88 30.01
CA ILE A 333 38.97 30.33 31.20
C ILE A 333 38.78 28.81 31.33
N GLY A 334 39.78 27.91 31.26
CA GLY A 334 41.24 27.94 31.15
C GLY A 334 41.80 26.56 31.57
N PHE A 335 43.01 26.18 31.12
CA PHE A 335 43.87 25.05 31.59
C PHE A 335 43.35 23.61 31.36
N ASP A 336 44.13 22.56 31.04
CA ASP A 336 45.54 22.34 30.70
C ASP A 336 45.71 20.89 30.18
N ASP A 337 46.81 20.67 29.44
CA ASP A 337 47.63 19.45 29.37
C ASP A 337 47.12 18.05 28.87
N ARG A 338 47.73 17.68 27.72
CA ARG A 338 48.59 16.48 27.49
C ARG A 338 48.05 15.10 27.04
N ARG A 339 48.73 14.65 25.97
CA ARG A 339 49.35 13.33 25.70
C ARG A 339 48.66 12.30 24.78
N SER A 340 49.14 12.32 23.53
CA SER A 340 49.89 11.25 22.81
C SER A 340 49.23 9.95 22.31
N ASN A 341 49.43 9.76 21.00
CA ASN A 341 49.84 8.58 20.21
C ASN A 341 48.96 7.32 20.03
N ALA A 342 48.58 7.12 18.76
CA ALA A 342 48.90 6.01 17.85
C ALA A 342 48.96 4.57 18.40
N GLY A 343 48.12 3.70 17.82
CA GLY A 343 48.25 2.24 17.89
C GLY A 343 47.12 1.53 17.13
N SER A 344 47.49 0.82 16.07
CA SER A 344 46.69 0.03 15.14
C SER A 344 45.89 -1.11 15.80
N GLU A 345 44.74 -1.51 15.24
CA GLU A 345 44.57 -2.83 14.59
C GLU A 345 43.14 -3.13 14.06
N ILE A 346 43.17 -3.94 13.00
CA ILE A 346 42.17 -4.54 12.13
C ILE A 346 40.89 -5.09 12.80
N GLY A 347 39.74 -4.99 12.11
CA GLY A 347 38.60 -5.90 12.35
C GLY A 347 37.22 -5.49 11.82
N THR A 348 36.87 -5.97 10.62
CA THR A 348 35.53 -6.43 10.17
C THR A 348 34.34 -5.47 9.95
N HIS A 349 33.92 -5.41 8.68
CA HIS A 349 32.54 -5.41 8.13
C HIS A 349 31.40 -4.68 8.86
N VAL A 350 30.86 -3.60 8.26
CA VAL A 350 29.39 -3.41 8.04
C VAL A 350 29.15 -2.52 6.81
N SER A 351 28.25 -2.97 5.95
CA SER A 351 27.74 -2.39 4.70
C SER A 351 27.05 -1.02 4.84
N ARG A 352 27.22 -0.14 3.84
CA ARG A 352 26.21 0.87 3.45
C ARG A 352 26.15 1.00 1.92
N PRO A 353 24.96 1.08 1.30
CA PRO A 353 24.82 1.16 -0.15
C PRO A 353 25.02 2.59 -0.67
N PHE A 354 25.59 2.66 -1.86
CA PHE A 354 25.73 3.84 -2.69
C PHE A 354 24.36 4.33 -3.20
N SER A 355 24.18 5.64 -3.17
CA SER A 355 23.07 6.38 -3.76
C SER A 355 23.26 6.48 -5.28
N GLY A 356 22.24 6.11 -6.04
CA GLY A 356 22.12 6.35 -7.49
C GLY A 356 20.89 7.21 -7.76
N ASN A 357 21.12 8.45 -8.18
CA ASN A 357 20.09 9.41 -8.59
C ASN A 357 19.41 8.96 -9.90
N GLY A 358 18.09 8.81 -9.86
CA GLY A 358 17.21 8.75 -11.04
C GLY A 358 15.84 9.30 -10.67
N HIS A 359 15.47 10.45 -11.25
CA HIS A 359 14.17 11.10 -11.10
C HIS A 359 13.13 10.39 -11.98
N GLU A 360 12.06 9.85 -11.37
CA GLU A 360 10.79 9.58 -12.04
C GLU A 360 9.61 10.06 -11.17
N PRO A 361 8.51 10.52 -11.78
CA PRO A 361 7.41 11.20 -11.09
C PRO A 361 6.59 10.24 -10.21
N ARG A 362 6.23 10.70 -9.01
CA ARG A 362 5.42 9.95 -8.03
C ARG A 362 4.01 9.68 -8.56
N ASP A 363 3.77 8.42 -8.94
CA ASP A 363 2.44 7.86 -9.12
C ASP A 363 1.63 7.88 -7.82
N VAL A 364 0.36 8.28 -7.91
CA VAL A 364 -0.61 8.44 -6.82
C VAL A 364 -1.25 7.09 -6.41
N THR A 365 -0.61 5.97 -6.68
CA THR A 365 -0.99 4.66 -6.16
C THR A 365 0.15 4.12 -5.31
N ALA A 366 0.21 4.55 -4.05
CA ALA A 366 1.12 3.96 -3.08
C ALA A 366 0.79 2.47 -2.96
N ARG A 367 1.65 1.61 -3.53
CA ARG A 367 1.63 0.16 -3.26
C ARG A 367 1.66 -0.05 -1.74
N PRO A 368 0.96 -1.05 -1.20
CA PRO A 368 1.05 -1.40 0.21
C PRO A 368 2.41 -2.08 0.41
N GLY A 369 3.46 -1.28 0.55
CA GLY A 369 4.80 -1.74 0.89
C GLY A 369 5.19 -1.04 2.17
N PHE A 370 5.19 -1.79 3.28
CA PHE A 370 5.53 -1.38 4.64
C PHE A 370 4.46 -0.59 5.41
N MET A 371 3.33 -1.24 5.71
CA MET A 371 2.50 -0.85 6.85
C MET A 371 2.90 -1.65 8.09
N ASP A 372 3.00 -0.98 9.24
CA ASP A 372 3.25 -1.66 10.51
C ASP A 372 2.10 -2.60 10.88
N LYS A 373 2.43 -3.72 11.54
CA LYS A 373 1.47 -4.78 11.88
C LYS A 373 0.31 -4.27 12.75
N THR A 374 0.54 -3.22 13.54
CA THR A 374 -0.46 -2.54 14.39
C THR A 374 -1.47 -1.73 13.58
N GLU A 375 -1.06 -1.10 12.48
CA GLU A 375 -1.94 -0.34 11.59
C GLU A 375 -2.75 -1.25 10.65
N ARG A 376 -2.21 -2.42 10.33
CA ARG A 376 -2.89 -3.43 9.48
C ARG A 376 -4.07 -4.10 10.18
N ALA A 377 -3.95 -4.40 11.48
CA ALA A 377 -4.99 -5.13 12.23
C ALA A 377 -6.42 -4.56 12.12
N PRO A 378 -6.67 -3.25 12.29
CA PRO A 378 -8.03 -2.69 12.12
C PRO A 378 -8.52 -2.76 10.68
N LEU A 379 -7.64 -2.64 9.68
CA LEU A 379 -8.00 -2.74 8.27
C LEU A 379 -8.38 -4.19 7.90
N ASP A 380 -7.60 -5.14 8.39
CA ASP A 380 -7.89 -6.57 8.24
C ASP A 380 -9.24 -6.93 8.87
N ALA A 381 -9.60 -6.31 10.00
CA ALA A 381 -10.90 -6.52 10.65
C ALA A 381 -12.07 -5.99 9.81
N ILE A 382 -11.93 -4.81 9.19
CA ILE A 382 -12.94 -4.26 8.26
C ILE A 382 -13.11 -5.21 7.07
N TRP A 383 -11.99 -5.62 6.46
CA TRP A 383 -12.02 -6.51 5.30
C TRP A 383 -12.68 -7.85 5.61
N LYS A 384 -12.35 -8.46 6.76
CA LYS A 384 -12.96 -9.71 7.22
C LYS A 384 -14.46 -9.56 7.45
N GLN A 385 -14.89 -8.46 8.07
CA GLN A 385 -16.32 -8.20 8.26
C GLN A 385 -17.09 -8.12 6.93
N ILE A 386 -16.43 -7.70 5.85
CA ILE A 386 -16.98 -7.62 4.48
C ILE A 386 -16.96 -8.98 3.78
N LEU A 387 -15.82 -9.69 3.80
CA LEU A 387 -15.60 -10.87 2.95
C LEU A 387 -15.70 -12.22 3.64
N ASP A 388 -15.70 -12.33 4.98
CA ASP A 388 -15.87 -13.62 5.66
C ASP A 388 -17.09 -14.42 5.17
N PRO A 389 -18.28 -13.82 4.93
CA PRO A 389 -19.40 -14.55 4.34
C PRO A 389 -19.09 -15.12 2.95
N VAL A 390 -18.38 -14.35 2.12
CA VAL A 390 -17.95 -14.76 0.77
C VAL A 390 -16.95 -15.90 0.85
N LEU A 391 -15.98 -15.81 1.76
CA LEU A 391 -14.99 -16.86 1.99
C LEU A 391 -15.67 -18.17 2.42
N GLU A 392 -16.70 -18.11 3.25
CA GLU A 392 -17.44 -19.31 3.67
C GLU A 392 -18.25 -19.93 2.52
N TYR A 393 -18.88 -19.11 1.65
CA TYR A 393 -19.51 -19.64 0.42
C TYR A 393 -18.49 -20.30 -0.51
N CYS A 394 -17.32 -19.69 -0.70
CA CYS A 394 -16.26 -20.23 -1.52
C CYS A 394 -15.75 -21.55 -0.95
N LYS A 395 -15.44 -21.60 0.35
CA LYS A 395 -15.01 -22.81 1.06
C LYS A 395 -16.04 -23.94 0.95
N THR A 396 -17.31 -23.64 1.22
CA THR A 396 -18.39 -24.63 1.10
C THR A 396 -18.46 -25.18 -0.32
N PHE A 397 -18.36 -24.30 -1.32
CA PHE A 397 -18.37 -24.71 -2.72
C PHE A 397 -17.16 -25.57 -3.09
N VAL A 398 -15.96 -25.21 -2.65
CA VAL A 398 -14.73 -26.01 -2.84
C VAL A 398 -14.91 -27.41 -2.26
N THR A 399 -15.49 -27.53 -1.05
CA THR A 399 -15.83 -28.84 -0.48
C THR A 399 -16.75 -29.63 -1.40
N THR A 400 -17.77 -28.98 -2.00
CA THR A 400 -18.60 -29.68 -2.99
C THR A 400 -17.80 -30.08 -4.23
N VAL A 401 -16.84 -29.28 -4.71
CA VAL A 401 -16.01 -29.63 -5.88
C VAL A 401 -15.17 -30.88 -5.60
N LEU A 402 -14.79 -31.10 -4.34
CA LEU A 402 -14.07 -32.30 -3.90
C LEU A 402 -14.97 -33.53 -3.66
N GLU A 403 -16.30 -33.38 -3.76
CA GLU A 403 -17.29 -34.43 -3.52
C GLU A 403 -18.25 -34.58 -4.72
N PRO A 404 -18.20 -35.69 -5.50
CA PRO A 404 -17.30 -36.86 -5.35
C PRO A 404 -15.84 -36.55 -5.69
N MET A 405 -14.92 -37.40 -5.22
CA MET A 405 -13.48 -37.15 -5.37
C MET A 405 -13.10 -37.03 -6.86
N PRO A 406 -12.51 -35.89 -7.27
CA PRO A 406 -12.18 -35.65 -8.67
C PRO A 406 -10.98 -36.49 -9.12
N PRO A 407 -10.80 -36.70 -10.44
CA PRO A 407 -9.64 -37.41 -10.98
C PRO A 407 -8.31 -36.73 -10.62
N ALA A 408 -7.22 -37.51 -10.60
CA ALA A 408 -5.93 -37.05 -10.05
C ALA A 408 -5.30 -35.88 -10.82
N VAL A 409 -5.41 -35.87 -12.17
CA VAL A 409 -4.86 -34.80 -13.02
C VAL A 409 -5.61 -33.47 -12.86
N PRO A 410 -6.96 -33.43 -12.93
CA PRO A 410 -7.75 -32.25 -12.56
C PRO A 410 -7.44 -31.72 -11.17
N LEU A 411 -7.32 -32.61 -10.17
CA LEU A 411 -7.02 -32.21 -8.81
C LEU A 411 -5.63 -31.56 -8.68
N LEU A 412 -4.62 -32.11 -9.35
CA LEU A 412 -3.29 -31.49 -9.39
C LEU A 412 -3.32 -30.13 -10.10
N THR A 413 -4.06 -30.01 -11.21
CA THR A 413 -4.26 -28.75 -11.93
C THR A 413 -4.89 -27.69 -11.03
N MET A 414 -5.89 -28.06 -10.23
CA MET A 414 -6.52 -27.21 -9.22
C MET A 414 -5.54 -26.79 -8.10
N ILE A 415 -4.68 -27.70 -7.63
CA ILE A 415 -3.63 -27.38 -6.65
C ILE A 415 -2.67 -26.34 -7.23
N ARG A 416 -2.21 -26.50 -8.47
CA ARG A 416 -1.31 -25.55 -9.14
C ARG A 416 -1.90 -24.18 -9.35
N LEU A 417 -3.13 -24.15 -9.82
CA LEU A 417 -3.90 -22.92 -9.88
C LEU A 417 -3.92 -22.23 -8.51
N THR A 418 -4.21 -22.98 -7.44
CA THR A 418 -4.27 -22.41 -6.09
C THR A 418 -2.93 -21.79 -5.68
N GLU A 419 -1.81 -22.44 -6.00
CA GLU A 419 -0.47 -21.91 -5.75
C GLU A 419 -0.18 -20.65 -6.55
N ALA A 420 -0.52 -20.65 -7.85
CA ALA A 420 -0.35 -19.49 -8.71
C ALA A 420 -1.17 -18.28 -8.20
N VAL A 421 -2.41 -18.51 -7.77
CA VAL A 421 -3.28 -17.48 -7.17
C VAL A 421 -2.70 -16.99 -5.84
N ILE A 422 -2.17 -17.88 -4.97
CA ILE A 422 -1.51 -17.46 -3.73
C ILE A 422 -0.32 -16.54 -4.03
N THR A 423 0.55 -16.91 -4.97
CA THR A 423 1.70 -16.08 -5.35
C THR A 423 1.25 -14.71 -5.87
N GLU A 424 0.16 -14.65 -6.63
CA GLU A 424 -0.37 -13.38 -7.10
C GLU A 424 -0.99 -12.53 -5.97
N VAL A 425 -1.69 -13.15 -5.02
CA VAL A 425 -2.22 -12.47 -3.83
C VAL A 425 -1.11 -11.91 -2.94
N GLN A 426 0.01 -12.62 -2.83
CA GLN A 426 1.21 -12.15 -2.13
C GLN A 426 1.79 -10.89 -2.79
N LYS A 427 1.85 -10.84 -4.13
CA LYS A 427 2.29 -9.63 -4.86
C LYS A 427 1.36 -8.44 -4.63
N ARG A 428 0.07 -8.70 -4.41
CA ARG A 428 -0.96 -7.69 -4.16
C ARG A 428 -1.08 -7.29 -2.67
N ASP A 429 -0.23 -7.82 -1.79
CA ASP A 429 -0.18 -7.59 -0.32
C ASP A 429 -1.56 -7.68 0.34
N CYS A 430 -2.26 -8.81 0.19
CA CYS A 430 -3.53 -9.09 0.89
C CYS A 430 -3.43 -10.31 1.83
N PRO A 431 -2.86 -10.13 3.05
CA PRO A 431 -2.62 -11.22 3.98
C PRO A 431 -3.87 -12.01 4.43
N PRO A 432 -5.04 -11.38 4.67
CA PRO A 432 -6.25 -12.12 5.03
C PRO A 432 -6.68 -13.15 3.98
N LEU A 433 -6.60 -12.79 2.70
CA LEU A 433 -6.95 -13.68 1.59
C LEU A 433 -5.89 -14.78 1.38
N GLU A 434 -4.62 -14.42 1.52
CA GLU A 434 -3.50 -15.36 1.45
C GLU A 434 -3.69 -16.53 2.45
N ASN A 435 -4.02 -16.21 3.71
CA ASN A 435 -4.29 -17.22 4.73
C ASN A 435 -5.46 -18.14 4.37
N PHE A 436 -6.52 -17.59 3.78
CA PHE A 436 -7.66 -18.37 3.31
C PHE A 436 -7.25 -19.34 2.19
N LEU A 437 -6.54 -18.86 1.17
CA LEU A 437 -6.11 -19.68 0.04
C LEU A 437 -5.10 -20.76 0.46
N PHE A 438 -4.20 -20.46 1.41
CA PHE A 438 -3.34 -21.48 2.01
C PHE A 438 -4.14 -22.58 2.70
N THR A 439 -5.20 -22.21 3.42
CA THR A 439 -6.11 -23.17 4.05
C THR A 439 -6.81 -24.05 3.00
N MET A 440 -7.29 -23.45 1.91
CA MET A 440 -7.89 -24.20 0.79
C MET A 440 -6.88 -25.17 0.16
N ARG A 441 -5.65 -24.71 -0.11
CA ARG A 441 -4.58 -25.57 -0.63
C ARG A 441 -4.29 -26.76 0.30
N LEU A 442 -4.26 -26.54 1.61
CA LEU A 442 -4.01 -27.59 2.60
C LEU A 442 -5.11 -28.66 2.59
N GLN A 443 -6.33 -28.34 2.16
CA GLN A 443 -7.43 -29.30 2.01
C GLN A 443 -7.34 -30.14 0.72
N LEU A 444 -6.74 -29.59 -0.35
CA LEU A 444 -6.61 -30.29 -1.63
C LEU A 444 -5.56 -31.42 -1.59
N TRP A 445 -4.44 -31.22 -0.88
CA TRP A 445 -3.34 -32.18 -0.82
C TRP A 445 -3.71 -33.55 -0.23
N PRO A 446 -4.44 -33.64 0.91
CA PRO A 446 -4.92 -34.92 1.43
C PRO A 446 -5.82 -35.67 0.44
N ALA A 447 -6.70 -34.96 -0.28
CA ALA A 447 -7.54 -35.57 -1.32
C ALA A 447 -6.67 -36.14 -2.45
N PHE A 448 -5.62 -35.42 -2.86
CA PHE A 448 -4.66 -35.89 -3.85
C PHE A 448 -3.88 -37.13 -3.38
N GLN A 449 -3.43 -37.15 -2.12
CA GLN A 449 -2.74 -38.31 -1.57
C GLN A 449 -3.66 -39.54 -1.49
N LYS A 450 -4.94 -39.33 -1.16
CA LYS A 450 -5.94 -40.39 -1.09
C LYS A 450 -6.15 -41.02 -2.47
N ILE A 451 -6.38 -40.22 -3.52
CA ILE A 451 -6.60 -40.77 -4.88
C ILE A 451 -5.36 -41.50 -5.42
N MET A 452 -4.16 -40.98 -5.18
CA MET A 452 -2.93 -41.65 -5.59
C MET A 452 -2.73 -42.99 -4.86
N SER A 453 -3.11 -43.05 -3.58
CA SER A 453 -3.08 -44.30 -2.81
C SER A 453 -4.12 -45.30 -3.33
N GLU A 454 -5.34 -44.84 -3.65
CA GLU A 454 -6.38 -45.67 -4.25
C GLU A 454 -5.97 -46.23 -5.63
N HIS A 455 -5.25 -45.45 -6.45
CA HIS A 455 -4.67 -45.94 -7.70
C HIS A 455 -3.62 -47.04 -7.47
N CYS A 456 -2.71 -46.85 -6.51
CA CYS A 456 -1.72 -47.86 -6.14
C CYS A 456 -2.38 -49.15 -5.63
N ASP A 457 -3.35 -49.01 -4.73
CA ASP A 457 -4.07 -50.16 -4.14
C ASP A 457 -4.91 -50.89 -5.18
N SER A 458 -5.49 -50.17 -6.13
CA SER A 458 -6.22 -50.76 -7.26
C SER A 458 -5.28 -51.62 -8.10
N LEU A 459 -4.12 -51.08 -8.52
CA LEU A 459 -3.12 -51.83 -9.29
C LEU A 459 -2.61 -53.07 -8.53
N LYS A 460 -2.34 -52.91 -7.24
CA LYS A 460 -1.89 -54.01 -6.38
C LYS A 460 -2.94 -55.12 -6.27
N LYS A 461 -4.20 -54.78 -6.05
CA LYS A 461 -5.31 -55.76 -6.00
C LYS A 461 -5.49 -56.50 -7.32
N LEU A 462 -5.28 -55.81 -8.45
CA LEU A 462 -5.31 -56.43 -9.77
C LEU A 462 -4.12 -57.38 -9.99
N ALA A 463 -2.92 -56.97 -9.59
CA ALA A 463 -1.71 -57.79 -9.70
C ALA A 463 -1.76 -59.06 -8.83
N GLU A 464 -2.29 -58.96 -7.61
CA GLU A 464 -2.45 -60.10 -6.70
C GLU A 464 -3.64 -61.01 -7.06
N GLY A 465 -4.41 -60.70 -8.10
CA GLY A 465 -5.62 -61.44 -8.48
C GLY A 465 -6.76 -61.33 -7.45
N ARG A 466 -6.65 -60.39 -6.49
CA ARG A 466 -7.54 -60.22 -5.33
C ARG A 466 -8.79 -59.40 -5.62
N ILE A 467 -9.21 -59.25 -6.88
CA ILE A 467 -10.58 -58.79 -7.19
C ILE A 467 -11.55 -59.95 -6.95
N THR A 468 -11.58 -60.44 -5.70
CA THR A 468 -12.48 -61.48 -5.24
C THR A 468 -13.73 -60.80 -4.67
N SER A 469 -14.67 -60.44 -5.56
CA SER A 469 -16.05 -60.30 -5.13
C SER A 469 -16.61 -61.71 -5.00
N TYR A 470 -17.16 -62.06 -3.83
CA TYR A 470 -17.62 -63.40 -3.46
C TYR A 470 -18.68 -64.03 -4.40
N PHE A 471 -19.11 -63.32 -5.46
CA PHE A 471 -20.12 -63.76 -6.42
C PHE A 471 -19.76 -63.59 -7.91
N SER A 472 -18.52 -63.25 -8.29
CA SER A 472 -18.14 -63.19 -9.72
C SER A 472 -16.82 -63.89 -10.04
N ARG A 473 -16.78 -64.61 -11.17
CA ARG A 473 -15.56 -65.18 -11.77
C ARG A 473 -14.43 -64.15 -11.74
N ALA A 474 -13.21 -64.59 -11.43
CA ALA A 474 -12.00 -63.78 -11.45
C ALA A 474 -11.96 -62.92 -12.72
N THR A 475 -11.86 -61.60 -12.58
CA THR A 475 -11.60 -60.72 -13.72
C THR A 475 -10.19 -61.03 -14.22
N SER A 476 -10.07 -61.90 -15.22
CA SER A 476 -8.79 -62.18 -15.86
C SER A 476 -8.28 -60.89 -16.49
N THR A 477 -7.05 -60.48 -16.14
CA THR A 477 -6.33 -59.42 -16.83
C THR A 477 -6.25 -59.78 -18.31
N THR A 478 -6.90 -58.99 -19.16
CA THR A 478 -6.78 -59.15 -20.63
C THR A 478 -5.61 -58.31 -21.12
N ASP A 479 -4.94 -58.75 -22.19
CA ASP A 479 -3.83 -57.99 -22.79
C ASP A 479 -4.26 -56.54 -23.13
N ALA A 480 -5.51 -56.35 -23.56
CA ALA A 480 -6.10 -55.02 -23.82
C ALA A 480 -6.26 -54.17 -22.55
N SER A 481 -6.69 -54.78 -21.43
CA SER A 481 -6.83 -54.07 -20.15
C SER A 481 -5.49 -53.57 -19.60
N VAL A 482 -4.43 -54.38 -19.71
CA VAL A 482 -3.08 -53.99 -19.25
C VAL A 482 -2.49 -52.90 -20.13
N ALA A 483 -2.65 -52.99 -21.45
CA ALA A 483 -2.24 -51.93 -22.37
C ALA A 483 -2.96 -50.59 -22.10
N ASN A 484 -4.27 -50.63 -21.76
CA ASN A 484 -5.02 -49.44 -21.38
C ASN A 484 -4.51 -48.82 -20.06
N ILE A 485 -4.16 -49.64 -19.07
CA ILE A 485 -3.55 -49.18 -17.82
C ILE A 485 -2.20 -48.51 -18.09
N CYS A 486 -1.36 -49.11 -18.94
CA CYS A 486 -0.09 -48.52 -19.37
C CYS A 486 -0.28 -47.15 -20.03
N ASN A 487 -1.23 -47.03 -20.96
CA ASN A 487 -1.53 -45.75 -21.60
C ASN A 487 -2.05 -44.68 -20.61
N ARG A 488 -2.91 -45.06 -19.65
CA ARG A 488 -3.39 -44.15 -18.60
C ARG A 488 -2.26 -43.68 -17.68
N TYR A 489 -1.36 -44.59 -17.31
CA TYR A 489 -0.16 -44.24 -16.55
C TYR A 489 0.70 -43.20 -17.28
N VAL A 490 0.94 -43.41 -18.59
CA VAL A 490 1.69 -42.46 -19.43
C VAL A 490 1.03 -41.08 -19.44
N VAL A 491 -0.29 -41.01 -19.67
CA VAL A 491 -1.02 -39.72 -19.71
C VAL A 491 -0.93 -39.01 -18.35
N MET A 492 -1.10 -39.74 -17.25
CA MET A 492 -0.97 -39.20 -15.90
C MET A 492 0.46 -38.70 -15.61
N PHE A 493 1.48 -39.50 -15.95
CA PHE A 493 2.88 -39.14 -15.77
C PHE A 493 3.23 -37.87 -16.55
N ASN A 494 2.88 -37.83 -17.84
CA ASN A 494 3.13 -36.67 -18.70
C ASN A 494 2.38 -35.43 -18.18
N SER A 495 1.13 -35.56 -17.75
CA SER A 495 0.36 -34.45 -17.16
C SER A 495 1.04 -33.91 -15.90
N PHE A 496 1.52 -34.79 -15.02
CA PHE A 496 2.17 -34.37 -13.77
C PHE A 496 3.50 -33.66 -14.04
N VAL A 497 4.27 -34.12 -15.03
CA VAL A 497 5.50 -33.44 -15.45
C VAL A 497 5.20 -32.05 -16.04
N ILE A 498 4.15 -31.89 -16.84
CA ILE A 498 3.75 -30.57 -17.38
C ILE A 498 3.33 -29.62 -16.25
N LEU A 499 2.63 -30.14 -15.23
CA LEU A 499 2.12 -29.37 -14.10
C LEU A 499 3.18 -29.08 -13.03
N THR A 500 4.34 -29.74 -13.05
CA THR A 500 5.42 -29.56 -12.08
C THR A 500 6.61 -28.90 -12.75
N ASP A 501 6.84 -27.63 -12.43
CA ASP A 501 7.95 -26.82 -12.95
C ASP A 501 9.20 -26.89 -12.04
N GLN A 502 9.04 -27.35 -10.78
CA GLN A 502 10.10 -27.35 -9.76
C GLN A 502 10.56 -28.77 -9.41
N GLU A 503 11.88 -29.00 -9.36
CA GLU A 503 12.48 -30.32 -9.12
C GLU A 503 12.27 -30.88 -7.69
N GLU A 504 11.94 -30.00 -6.73
CA GLU A 504 11.94 -30.30 -5.29
C GLU A 504 10.63 -30.93 -4.76
N GLU A 505 9.66 -31.21 -5.63
CA GLU A 505 8.35 -31.73 -5.23
C GLU A 505 8.36 -33.24 -4.98
N THR A 506 9.10 -33.63 -3.95
CA THR A 506 9.31 -35.02 -3.54
C THR A 506 8.02 -35.80 -3.37
N MET A 507 6.93 -35.17 -2.93
CA MET A 507 5.64 -35.83 -2.72
C MET A 507 4.98 -36.33 -4.02
N ILE A 508 4.97 -35.53 -5.09
CA ILE A 508 4.33 -35.92 -6.36
C ILE A 508 5.15 -37.04 -7.01
N PHE A 509 6.47 -36.85 -7.12
CA PHE A 509 7.35 -37.84 -7.72
C PHE A 509 7.45 -39.14 -6.91
N SER A 510 7.30 -39.10 -5.57
CA SER A 510 7.22 -40.31 -4.74
C SER A 510 5.97 -41.13 -5.06
N ASN A 511 4.81 -40.49 -5.27
CA ASN A 511 3.58 -41.19 -5.65
C ASN A 511 3.68 -41.76 -7.08
N LEU A 512 4.30 -41.05 -8.02
CA LEU A 512 4.57 -41.57 -9.37
C LEU A 512 5.52 -42.78 -9.35
N LEU A 513 6.56 -42.75 -8.51
CA LEU A 513 7.47 -43.88 -8.33
C LEU A 513 6.75 -45.11 -7.76
N ARG A 514 5.85 -44.91 -6.79
CA ARG A 514 5.01 -46.01 -6.26
C ARG A 514 4.13 -46.61 -7.36
N LEU A 515 3.50 -45.78 -8.20
CA LEU A 515 2.72 -46.26 -9.34
C LEU A 515 3.59 -47.01 -10.36
N GLN A 516 4.79 -46.52 -10.67
CA GLN A 516 5.75 -47.21 -11.55
C GLN A 516 6.07 -48.62 -11.02
N GLN A 517 6.35 -48.74 -9.73
CA GLN A 517 6.66 -50.02 -9.09
C GLN A 517 5.48 -50.99 -9.14
N GLU A 518 4.27 -50.54 -8.84
CA GLU A 518 3.07 -51.38 -8.91
C GLU A 518 2.70 -51.76 -10.35
N LEU A 519 2.90 -50.87 -11.32
CA LEU A 519 2.71 -51.19 -12.74
C LEU A 519 3.72 -52.24 -13.22
N THR A 520 4.98 -52.13 -12.79
CA THR A 520 6.02 -53.12 -13.10
C THR A 520 5.66 -54.50 -12.56
N LYS A 521 5.16 -54.56 -11.30
CA LYS A 521 4.67 -55.80 -10.68
C LYS A 521 3.46 -56.36 -11.43
N LEU A 522 2.51 -55.51 -11.84
CA LEU A 522 1.34 -55.94 -12.61
C LEU A 522 1.74 -56.59 -13.94
N ILE A 523 2.68 -56.00 -14.68
CA ILE A 523 3.17 -56.56 -15.95
C ILE A 523 3.89 -57.90 -15.71
N ALA A 524 4.67 -58.01 -14.63
CA ALA A 524 5.32 -59.26 -14.26
C ALA A 524 4.29 -60.37 -13.93
N CYS A 525 3.33 -60.11 -13.03
CA CYS A 525 2.30 -61.08 -12.65
C CYS A 525 1.38 -61.47 -13.83
N HIS A 526 1.01 -60.54 -14.69
CA HIS A 526 0.18 -60.83 -15.87
C HIS A 526 0.86 -61.82 -16.83
N THR A 527 2.18 -61.77 -16.91
CA THR A 527 2.98 -62.62 -17.81
C THR A 527 3.50 -63.89 -17.13
N GLU A 528 3.34 -64.05 -15.83
CA GLU A 528 3.74 -65.26 -15.08
C GLU A 528 2.94 -66.50 -15.46
N ASN A 529 1.68 -66.35 -15.86
CA ASN A 529 0.80 -67.45 -16.24
C ASN A 529 1.06 -68.02 -17.66
N ILE A 530 2.06 -67.51 -18.37
CA ILE A 530 2.41 -67.94 -19.73
C ILE A 530 3.49 -69.04 -19.66
N ASN A 531 3.14 -70.26 -20.07
CA ASN A 531 4.03 -71.42 -20.01
C ASN A 531 5.23 -71.35 -21.00
N ASP A 532 5.15 -70.54 -22.06
CA ASP A 532 6.25 -70.35 -23.00
C ASP A 532 7.09 -69.12 -22.63
N ASP A 533 8.32 -69.35 -22.17
CA ASP A 533 9.25 -68.29 -21.75
C ASP A 533 9.56 -67.27 -22.86
N VAL A 534 9.55 -67.69 -24.13
CA VAL A 534 9.75 -66.77 -25.28
C VAL A 534 8.52 -65.88 -25.47
N ALA A 535 7.32 -66.46 -25.43
CA ALA A 535 6.07 -65.71 -25.51
C ALA A 535 5.91 -64.75 -24.32
N LYS A 536 6.31 -65.19 -23.11
CA LYS A 536 6.35 -64.36 -21.90
C LYS A 536 7.21 -63.11 -22.08
N ALA A 537 8.47 -63.29 -22.50
CA ALA A 537 9.40 -62.18 -22.69
C ALA A 537 8.98 -61.26 -23.85
N THR A 538 8.40 -61.82 -24.92
CA THR A 538 7.88 -61.04 -26.06
C THR A 538 6.70 -60.16 -25.65
N LYS A 539 5.76 -60.68 -24.84
CA LYS A 539 4.64 -59.88 -24.33
C LYS A 539 5.09 -58.79 -23.35
N GLN A 540 6.07 -59.06 -22.50
CA GLN A 540 6.66 -58.04 -21.61
C GLN A 540 7.30 -56.91 -22.43
N SER A 541 8.12 -57.23 -23.43
CA SER A 541 8.74 -56.25 -24.34
C SER A 541 7.70 -55.40 -25.06
N ALA A 542 6.62 -56.00 -25.59
CA ALA A 542 5.55 -55.26 -26.25
C ALA A 542 4.86 -54.23 -25.30
N MET A 543 4.62 -54.61 -24.04
CA MET A 543 4.00 -53.70 -23.05
C MET A 543 4.95 -52.57 -22.62
N TYR A 544 6.24 -52.85 -22.47
CA TYR A 544 7.25 -51.83 -22.19
C TYR A 544 7.46 -50.88 -23.37
N GLU A 545 7.36 -51.39 -24.60
CA GLU A 545 7.44 -50.58 -25.81
C GLU A 545 6.26 -49.61 -25.92
N VAL A 546 5.04 -50.02 -25.56
CA VAL A 546 3.87 -49.12 -25.48
C VAL A 546 4.12 -47.97 -24.49
N LEU A 547 4.70 -48.27 -23.32
CA LEU A 547 5.05 -47.26 -22.32
C LEU A 547 6.11 -46.28 -22.86
N LEU A 548 7.18 -46.79 -23.46
CA LEU A 548 8.25 -45.96 -24.03
C LEU A 548 7.77 -45.08 -25.18
N GLN A 549 6.96 -45.63 -26.09
CA GLN A 549 6.35 -44.86 -27.17
C GLN A 549 5.44 -43.76 -26.60
N GLY A 550 4.68 -44.07 -25.55
CA GLY A 550 3.82 -43.11 -24.87
C GLY A 550 4.59 -41.96 -24.19
N LEU A 551 5.67 -42.28 -23.47
CA LEU A 551 6.51 -41.28 -22.78
C LEU A 551 7.28 -40.38 -23.77
N ASN A 552 7.66 -40.92 -24.93
CA ASN A 552 8.39 -40.17 -25.97
C ASN A 552 7.50 -39.28 -26.87
N LYS A 553 6.17 -39.39 -26.80
CA LYS A 553 5.24 -38.64 -27.67
C LYS A 553 5.22 -37.12 -27.45
N GLY A 554 5.87 -36.60 -26.41
CA GLY A 554 5.98 -35.15 -26.14
C GLY A 554 7.42 -34.65 -26.21
N THR A 555 7.78 -33.92 -27.27
CA THR A 555 9.12 -33.35 -27.49
C THR A 555 9.56 -32.34 -26.40
N HIS A 556 8.62 -31.69 -25.72
CA HIS A 556 8.91 -30.77 -24.60
C HIS A 556 9.02 -31.47 -23.23
N LEU A 557 8.59 -32.74 -23.12
CA LEU A 557 8.61 -33.50 -21.86
C LEU A 557 9.92 -34.25 -21.64
N SER A 558 10.71 -34.47 -22.69
CA SER A 558 11.98 -35.20 -22.64
C SER A 558 13.13 -34.38 -22.06
N THR A 559 12.98 -33.07 -21.89
CA THR A 559 13.98 -32.18 -21.28
C THR A 559 13.96 -32.26 -19.74
N HIS A 560 12.84 -32.66 -19.14
CA HIS A 560 12.71 -32.72 -17.68
C HIS A 560 13.52 -33.90 -17.10
N PRO A 561 14.43 -33.69 -16.13
CA PRO A 561 15.30 -34.75 -15.61
C PRO A 561 14.58 -35.98 -15.04
N LYS A 562 13.39 -35.80 -14.46
CA LYS A 562 12.59 -36.93 -13.95
C LYS A 562 11.94 -37.74 -15.08
N SER A 563 11.59 -37.08 -16.18
CA SER A 563 11.08 -37.76 -17.38
C SER A 563 12.18 -38.60 -18.02
N GLN A 564 13.41 -38.06 -18.09
CA GLN A 564 14.58 -38.82 -18.55
C GLN A 564 14.87 -40.05 -17.69
N LYS A 565 14.77 -39.93 -16.36
CA LYS A 565 14.93 -41.07 -15.43
C LYS A 565 13.86 -42.14 -15.66
N GLU A 566 12.62 -41.72 -15.89
CA GLU A 566 11.50 -42.64 -16.19
C GLU A 566 11.71 -43.37 -17.51
N ILE A 567 12.08 -42.64 -18.57
CA ILE A 567 12.38 -43.22 -19.89
C ILE A 567 13.55 -44.20 -19.80
N ALA A 568 14.62 -43.85 -19.07
CA ALA A 568 15.76 -44.74 -18.86
C ALA A 568 15.37 -46.04 -18.14
N TYR A 569 14.52 -45.96 -17.12
CA TYR A 569 14.02 -47.13 -16.39
C TYR A 569 13.25 -48.11 -17.29
N TRP A 570 12.29 -47.60 -18.07
CA TRP A 570 11.52 -48.45 -18.97
C TRP A 570 12.37 -48.97 -20.14
N ALA A 571 13.36 -48.21 -20.61
CA ALA A 571 14.29 -48.64 -21.66
C ALA A 571 15.19 -49.80 -21.18
N GLU A 572 15.67 -49.73 -19.94
CA GLU A 572 16.42 -50.84 -19.33
C GLU A 572 15.57 -52.11 -19.23
N LYS A 573 14.30 -51.99 -18.81
CA LYS A 573 13.36 -53.14 -18.72
C LYS A 573 13.03 -53.75 -20.07
N GLU A 574 12.87 -52.92 -21.10
CA GLU A 574 12.64 -53.34 -22.48
C GLU A 574 13.84 -54.12 -23.04
N GLU A 575 15.05 -53.59 -22.85
CA GLU A 575 16.30 -54.22 -23.25
C GLU A 575 16.56 -55.54 -22.50
N GLU A 576 16.28 -55.60 -21.19
CA GLU A 576 16.32 -56.85 -20.41
C GLU A 576 15.37 -57.92 -20.97
N ALA A 577 14.15 -57.53 -21.34
CA ALA A 577 13.17 -58.44 -21.95
C ALA A 577 13.65 -58.94 -23.32
N ARG A 578 14.19 -58.06 -24.18
CA ARG A 578 14.79 -58.44 -25.47
C ARG A 578 15.95 -59.42 -25.32
N ARG A 579 16.86 -59.17 -24.38
CA ARG A 579 17.99 -60.08 -24.09
C ARG A 579 17.53 -61.47 -23.67
N ARG A 580 16.45 -61.56 -22.88
CA ARG A 580 15.85 -62.86 -22.50
C ARG A 580 15.30 -63.59 -23.72
N ILE A 581 14.60 -62.91 -24.64
CA ILE A 581 14.10 -63.51 -25.88
C ILE A 581 15.27 -64.14 -26.67
N VAL A 582 16.35 -63.39 -26.87
CA VAL A 582 17.52 -63.85 -27.63
C VAL A 582 18.21 -65.03 -26.94
N SER A 583 18.41 -64.96 -25.62
CA SER A 583 19.04 -66.02 -24.83
C SER A 583 18.25 -67.33 -24.87
N ILE A 584 16.92 -67.27 -24.71
CA ILE A 584 16.04 -68.45 -24.75
C ILE A 584 15.94 -69.02 -26.17
N ALA A 585 15.92 -68.16 -27.20
CA ALA A 585 15.95 -68.61 -28.59
C ALA A 585 17.27 -69.30 -28.96
N GLN A 586 18.40 -68.83 -28.42
CA GLN A 586 19.71 -69.46 -28.61
C GLN A 586 19.82 -70.80 -27.88
N SER A 587 19.34 -70.91 -26.64
CA SER A 587 19.34 -72.18 -25.89
C SER A 587 18.45 -73.25 -26.56
N ARG A 588 17.29 -72.87 -27.11
CA ARG A 588 16.44 -73.76 -27.92
C ARG A 588 17.09 -74.23 -29.21
N ARG A 589 17.97 -73.42 -29.81
CA ARG A 589 18.75 -73.80 -31.01
C ARG A 589 19.91 -74.74 -30.68
N ILE A 590 20.54 -74.56 -29.52
CA ILE A 590 21.64 -75.42 -29.06
C ILE A 590 21.11 -76.79 -28.60
N GLY A 591 19.96 -76.87 -27.93
CA GLY A 591 19.37 -78.14 -27.51
C GLY A 591 18.65 -78.95 -28.60
N LYS A 592 18.56 -78.43 -29.84
CA LYS A 592 18.03 -79.13 -31.02
C LYS A 592 19.12 -79.63 -31.99
N ARG A 593 20.38 -79.28 -31.73
CA ARG A 593 21.56 -79.88 -32.36
C ARG A 593 22.09 -80.96 -31.44
#